data_AF-A0A133UKY7-F1
#
_entry.id   AF-A0A133UKY7-F1
#
_cell.length_a   1.000
_cell.length_b   1.000
_cell.length_c   1.000
_cell.angle_alpha   90.00
_cell.angle_beta   90.00
_cell.angle_gamma   90.00
#
_symmetry.space_group_name_H-M   'P 1'
#
loop_
_entity.id
_entity.type
_entity.pdbx_description
1 polymer ?
#
loop_
_entity_poly.entity_id
_entity_poly.type
_entity_poly.pdbx_seq_one_letter_code
_entity_poly.pdbx_strand_id
1 'polypeptide(L)'
;MREGGQVFTFDMLLALILIMLIVTTSGLAITMARKQGSEYVSRYSLERTASDAADVLVRSPGEPDTWQENPQELEVPGVAKLEKDTGEAIPNRISGPKLAQLRDMMRGSNWNPENDSIQAIMGLFGKTDKFEISIWSGDNQIAKIWPGWDEEENSGVENSLEVAVAERLALGRYGDLRYFSGKLPKTRGGKKSIPKKTSKLARTNLKHMTGT
;
A
#
# COMPACT_ATOMS: atom_id res chain seq x y z
N MET A 1 25.51 73.70 20.12
CA MET A 1 25.50 72.34 20.73
C MET A 1 24.28 71.59 20.24
N ARG A 2 24.44 70.69 19.26
CA ARG A 2 23.36 69.80 18.77
C ARG A 2 23.86 68.42 18.29
N GLU A 3 25.13 68.10 18.49
CA GLU A 3 25.75 66.87 17.96
C GLU A 3 25.51 65.65 18.87
N GLY A 4 25.47 65.83 20.19
CA GLY A 4 25.30 64.71 21.14
C GLY A 4 23.94 64.00 21.06
N GLY A 5 22.85 64.73 20.80
CA GLY A 5 21.52 64.13 20.62
C GLY A 5 21.38 63.36 19.30
N GLN A 6 22.08 63.80 18.25
CA GLN A 6 22.05 63.15 16.94
C GLN A 6 22.81 61.82 16.94
N VAL A 7 23.95 61.75 17.62
CA VAL A 7 24.73 60.50 17.77
C VAL A 7 23.94 59.46 18.59
N PHE A 8 23.28 59.88 19.67
CA PHE A 8 22.43 58.99 20.48
C PHE A 8 21.23 58.43 19.70
N THR A 9 20.59 59.28 18.88
CA THR A 9 19.43 58.85 18.08
C THR A 9 19.85 57.92 16.93
N PHE A 10 21.03 58.14 16.34
CA PHE A 10 21.59 57.26 15.31
C PHE A 10 21.97 55.89 15.87
N ASP A 11 22.60 55.85 17.06
CA ASP A 11 22.95 54.60 17.74
C ASP A 11 21.70 53.79 18.12
N MET A 12 20.68 54.46 18.67
CA MET A 12 19.40 53.82 19.00
C MET A 12 18.68 53.30 17.73
N LEU A 13 18.72 54.06 16.62
CA LEU A 13 18.12 53.64 15.35
C LEU A 13 18.88 52.46 14.74
N LEU A 14 20.22 52.46 14.81
CA LEU A 14 21.05 51.34 14.39
C LEU A 14 20.75 50.09 15.22
N ALA A 15 20.62 50.23 16.54
CA ALA A 15 20.27 49.13 17.43
C ALA A 15 18.89 48.53 17.09
N LEU A 16 17.89 49.37 16.80
CA LEU A 16 16.57 48.89 16.38
C LEU A 16 16.59 48.17 15.02
N ILE A 17 17.37 48.67 14.06
CA ILE A 17 17.56 48.00 12.76
C ILE A 17 18.24 46.64 12.96
N LEU A 18 19.26 46.56 13.81
CA LEU A 18 19.96 45.31 14.11
C LEU A 18 19.02 44.30 14.80
N ILE A 19 18.21 44.75 15.76
CA ILE A 19 17.20 43.90 16.41
C ILE A 19 16.18 43.39 15.37
N MET A 20 15.68 44.28 14.51
CA MET A 20 14.72 43.91 13.47
C MET A 20 15.31 42.89 12.47
N LEU A 21 16.58 43.05 12.09
CA LEU A 21 17.31 42.11 11.23
C LEU A 21 17.42 40.73 11.90
N ILE A 22 17.83 40.68 13.17
CA ILE A 22 17.97 39.43 13.94
C ILE A 22 16.61 38.73 14.07
N VAL A 23 15.54 39.47 14.39
CA VAL A 23 14.19 38.91 14.52
C VAL A 23 13.68 38.37 13.18
N THR A 24 13.88 39.11 12.09
CA THR A 24 13.40 38.70 10.76
C THR A 24 14.13 37.46 10.27
N THR A 25 15.47 37.44 10.38
CA THR A 25 16.29 36.29 9.95
C THR A 25 16.00 35.05 10.80
N SER A 26 15.84 35.20 12.12
CA SER A 26 15.43 34.11 13.02
C SER A 26 14.03 33.60 12.69
N GLY A 27 13.08 34.49 12.39
CA GLY A 27 11.72 34.13 12.00
C GLY A 27 11.66 33.31 10.70
N LEU A 28 12.48 33.68 9.71
CA LEU A 28 12.62 32.90 8.47
C LEU A 28 13.23 31.51 8.73
N ALA A 29 14.30 31.44 9.53
CA ALA A 29 14.95 30.18 9.87
C ALA A 29 14.00 29.24 10.64
N ILE A 30 13.23 29.76 11.60
CA ILE A 30 12.22 28.99 12.35
C ILE A 30 11.12 28.47 11.41
N THR A 31 10.65 29.31 10.48
CA THR A 31 9.65 28.88 9.49
C THR A 31 10.17 27.75 8.61
N MET A 32 11.41 27.84 8.13
CA MET A 32 12.06 26.78 7.35
C MET A 32 12.24 25.49 8.16
N ALA A 33 12.71 25.59 9.40
CA ALA A 33 12.88 24.44 10.29
C ALA A 33 11.54 23.75 10.61
N ARG A 34 10.48 24.53 10.85
CA ARG A 34 9.13 24.00 11.05
C ARG A 34 8.59 23.31 9.81
N LYS A 35 8.79 23.89 8.63
CA LYS A 35 8.38 23.29 7.36
C LYS A 35 9.08 21.95 7.15
N GLN A 36 10.40 21.90 7.28
CA GLN A 36 11.16 20.65 7.20
C GLN A 36 10.68 19.64 8.23
N GLY A 37 10.54 20.04 9.50
CA GLY A 37 10.04 19.16 10.56
C GLY A 37 8.65 18.60 10.25
N SER A 38 7.74 19.42 9.72
CA SER A 38 6.40 19.00 9.32
C SER A 38 6.42 18.01 8.16
N GLU A 39 7.23 18.26 7.12
CA GLU A 39 7.41 17.37 5.97
C GLU A 39 8.02 16.01 6.38
N TYR A 40 9.01 16.01 7.28
CA TYR A 40 9.57 14.78 7.83
C TYR A 40 8.51 13.97 8.60
N VAL A 41 7.67 14.63 9.39
CA VAL A 41 6.61 13.97 10.15
C VAL A 41 5.51 13.43 9.24
N SER A 42 5.08 14.17 8.21
CA SER A 42 4.06 13.72 7.25
C SER A 42 4.54 12.48 6.50
N ARG A 43 5.75 12.54 5.95
CA ARG A 43 6.34 11.43 5.21
C ARG A 43 6.53 10.19 6.09
N TYR A 44 7.06 10.37 7.29
CA TYR A 44 7.21 9.27 8.24
C TYR A 44 5.87 8.61 8.58
N SER A 45 4.80 9.41 8.78
CA SER A 45 3.46 8.88 9.02
C SER A 45 2.93 8.10 7.82
N LEU A 46 3.21 8.55 6.60
CA LEU A 46 2.78 7.89 5.37
C LEU A 46 3.51 6.55 5.17
N GLU A 47 4.84 6.55 5.34
CA GLU A 47 5.67 5.33 5.28
C GLU A 47 5.24 4.30 6.35
N ARG A 48 4.94 4.78 7.55
CA ARG A 48 4.40 3.93 8.61
C ARG A 48 3.04 3.35 8.23
N THR A 49 2.10 4.18 7.77
CA THR A 49 0.76 3.72 7.35
C THR A 49 0.85 2.67 6.25
N ALA A 50 1.66 2.91 5.22
CA ALA A 50 1.87 1.95 4.13
C ALA A 50 2.47 0.64 4.64
N SER A 51 3.47 0.71 5.53
CA SER A 51 4.10 -0.47 6.12
C SER A 51 3.14 -1.27 7.00
N ASP A 52 2.38 -0.59 7.86
CA ASP A 52 1.40 -1.21 8.76
C ASP A 52 0.27 -1.84 7.94
N ALA A 53 -0.23 -1.16 6.91
CA ALA A 53 -1.23 -1.68 5.99
C ALA A 53 -0.74 -2.97 5.28
N ALA A 54 0.47 -2.93 4.71
CA ALA A 54 1.05 -4.08 4.04
C ALA A 54 1.26 -5.27 4.99
N ASP A 55 1.71 -5.03 6.23
CA ASP A 55 1.87 -6.07 7.24
C ASP A 55 0.54 -6.67 7.67
N VAL A 56 -0.46 -5.85 7.98
CA VAL A 56 -1.79 -6.31 8.38
C VAL A 56 -2.41 -7.16 7.28
N LEU A 57 -2.35 -6.73 6.02
CA LEU A 57 -2.90 -7.49 4.89
C LEU A 57 -2.31 -8.89 4.78
N VAL A 58 -0.99 -9.03 4.89
CA VAL A 58 -0.32 -10.33 4.65
C VAL A 58 -0.21 -11.21 5.89
N ARG A 59 -0.35 -10.64 7.10
CA ARG A 59 -0.23 -11.38 8.36
C ARG A 59 -1.57 -11.69 9.02
N SER A 60 -2.57 -10.83 8.85
CA SER A 60 -3.90 -11.02 9.43
C SER A 60 -4.82 -11.76 8.46
N PRO A 61 -5.65 -12.70 8.96
CA PRO A 61 -6.76 -13.24 8.18
C PRO A 61 -7.87 -12.18 8.01
N GLY A 62 -7.84 -11.08 8.76
CA GLY A 62 -8.93 -10.15 8.89
C GLY A 62 -9.96 -10.60 9.91
N GLU A 63 -10.85 -9.69 10.27
CA GLU A 63 -11.86 -9.88 11.31
C GLU A 63 -13.23 -9.45 10.77
N PRO A 64 -14.26 -10.32 10.86
CA PRO A 64 -14.17 -11.75 11.21
C PRO A 64 -13.38 -12.54 10.16
N ASP A 65 -12.87 -13.73 10.49
CA ASP A 65 -12.03 -14.51 9.56
C ASP A 65 -12.78 -15.00 8.31
N THR A 66 -14.11 -14.99 8.34
CA THR A 66 -15.01 -15.35 7.24
C THR A 66 -15.54 -14.14 6.48
N TRP A 67 -15.00 -12.93 6.70
CA TRP A 67 -15.47 -11.70 6.06
C TRP A 67 -15.59 -11.79 4.53
N GLN A 68 -14.86 -12.68 3.86
CA GLN A 68 -15.02 -12.89 2.41
C GLN A 68 -16.40 -13.42 2.00
N GLU A 69 -17.11 -14.08 2.91
CA GLU A 69 -18.47 -14.61 2.69
C GLU A 69 -19.53 -13.54 2.99
N ASN A 70 -19.28 -12.71 4.01
CA ASN A 70 -20.10 -11.58 4.41
C ASN A 70 -19.27 -10.28 4.45
N PRO A 71 -19.03 -9.64 3.29
CA PRO A 71 -18.14 -8.47 3.21
C PRO A 71 -18.60 -7.26 4.03
N GLN A 72 -19.89 -7.20 4.35
CA GLN A 72 -20.49 -6.12 5.14
C GLN A 72 -20.10 -6.18 6.63
N GLU A 73 -19.67 -7.34 7.12
CA GLU A 73 -19.22 -7.54 8.51
C GLU A 73 -17.72 -7.26 8.68
N LEU A 74 -17.03 -6.82 7.62
CA LEU A 74 -15.59 -6.57 7.67
C LEU A 74 -15.23 -5.45 8.65
N GLU A 75 -14.51 -5.79 9.72
CA GLU A 75 -13.97 -4.84 10.69
C GLU A 75 -12.47 -4.59 10.47
N VAL A 76 -11.71 -5.65 10.19
CA VAL A 76 -10.27 -5.57 9.94
C VAL A 76 -9.93 -6.26 8.62
N PRO A 77 -9.41 -5.54 7.61
CA PRO A 77 -8.96 -6.16 6.37
C PRO A 77 -7.74 -7.06 6.60
N GLY A 78 -7.77 -8.24 6.00
CA GLY A 78 -6.65 -9.16 6.03
C GLY A 78 -6.86 -10.28 5.03
N VAL A 79 -5.79 -10.70 4.35
CA VAL A 79 -5.86 -11.73 3.30
C VAL A 79 -5.01 -12.95 3.63
N ALA A 80 -4.44 -13.04 4.83
CA ALA A 80 -3.70 -14.21 5.26
C ALA A 80 -4.62 -15.43 5.38
N LYS A 81 -4.07 -16.59 5.02
CA LYS A 81 -4.76 -17.86 5.08
C LYS A 81 -4.64 -18.45 6.48
N LEU A 82 -5.73 -19.00 6.98
CA LEU A 82 -5.71 -19.80 8.21
C LEU A 82 -5.22 -21.23 7.94
N GLU A 83 -4.47 -21.78 8.89
CA GLU A 83 -4.18 -23.21 8.96
C GLU A 83 -5.44 -23.96 9.38
N LYS A 84 -5.77 -25.05 8.68
CA LYS A 84 -7.06 -25.72 8.84
C LYS A 84 -7.26 -26.35 10.22
N ASP A 85 -6.17 -26.78 10.83
CA ASP A 85 -6.20 -27.56 12.06
C ASP A 85 -6.12 -26.68 13.32
N THR A 86 -5.43 -25.55 13.25
CA THR A 86 -5.21 -24.66 14.39
C THR A 86 -6.04 -23.39 14.35
N GLY A 87 -6.57 -23.00 13.18
CA GLY A 87 -7.21 -21.70 12.99
C GLY A 87 -6.25 -20.52 13.08
N GLU A 88 -4.94 -20.77 13.16
CA GLU A 88 -3.93 -19.72 13.22
C GLU A 88 -3.63 -19.17 11.83
N ALA A 89 -3.37 -17.87 11.77
CA ALA A 89 -2.94 -17.24 10.53
C ALA A 89 -1.57 -17.78 10.12
N ILE A 90 -1.43 -18.16 8.85
CA ILE A 90 -0.16 -18.48 8.22
C ILE A 90 0.33 -17.19 7.57
N PRO A 91 1.28 -16.46 8.19
CA PRO A 91 1.72 -15.17 7.68
C PRO A 91 2.27 -15.31 6.27
N ASN A 92 2.07 -14.28 5.46
CA ASN A 92 2.48 -14.21 4.07
C ASN A 92 1.83 -15.26 3.16
N ARG A 93 0.91 -16.13 3.62
CA ARG A 93 0.19 -17.05 2.73
C ARG A 93 -1.16 -16.46 2.39
N ILE A 94 -1.36 -16.09 1.13
CA ILE A 94 -2.56 -15.35 0.71
C ILE A 94 -3.74 -16.30 0.43
N SER A 95 -4.90 -15.95 0.97
CA SER A 95 -6.19 -16.55 0.65
C SER A 95 -6.74 -15.92 -0.63
N GLY A 96 -6.84 -16.72 -1.69
CA GLY A 96 -7.41 -16.30 -2.98
C GLY A 96 -8.83 -15.72 -2.87
N PRO A 97 -9.77 -16.38 -2.16
CA PRO A 97 -11.12 -15.85 -1.95
C PRO A 97 -11.15 -14.48 -1.27
N LYS A 98 -10.35 -14.29 -0.21
CA LYS A 98 -10.24 -12.99 0.49
C LYS A 98 -9.71 -11.90 -0.43
N LEU A 99 -8.65 -12.20 -1.17
CA LEU A 99 -8.10 -11.23 -2.12
C LEU A 99 -9.09 -10.89 -3.25
N ALA A 100 -9.83 -11.87 -3.76
CA ALA A 100 -10.85 -11.65 -4.78
C ALA A 100 -12.00 -10.78 -4.24
N GLN A 101 -12.46 -11.06 -3.01
CA GLN A 101 -13.50 -10.27 -2.37
C GLN A 101 -13.03 -8.85 -2.07
N LEU A 102 -11.80 -8.67 -1.58
CA LEU A 102 -11.19 -7.35 -1.37
C LEU A 102 -11.19 -6.53 -2.66
N ARG A 103 -10.82 -7.16 -3.79
CA ARG A 103 -10.84 -6.53 -5.11
C ARG A 103 -12.25 -6.14 -5.55
N ASP A 104 -13.23 -6.99 -5.28
CA ASP A 104 -14.63 -6.72 -5.64
C ASP A 104 -15.25 -5.61 -4.79
N MET A 105 -14.91 -5.52 -3.49
CA MET A 105 -15.33 -4.40 -2.64
C MET A 105 -14.76 -3.05 -3.09
N MET A 106 -13.55 -3.05 -3.66
CA MET A 106 -12.91 -1.85 -4.21
C MET A 106 -13.36 -1.50 -5.64
N ARG A 107 -14.25 -2.28 -6.23
CA ARG A 107 -14.86 -1.97 -7.53
C ARG A 107 -15.71 -0.70 -7.43
N GLY A 108 -15.74 0.16 -8.45
CA GLY A 108 -16.48 1.42 -8.44
C GLY A 108 -17.95 1.26 -8.06
N SER A 109 -18.63 0.30 -8.67
CA SER A 109 -20.04 -0.01 -8.34
C SER A 109 -20.29 -0.43 -6.89
N ASN A 110 -19.25 -0.91 -6.19
CA ASN A 110 -19.32 -1.42 -4.81
C ASN A 110 -18.66 -0.48 -3.80
N TRP A 111 -17.91 0.52 -4.28
CA TRP A 111 -17.17 1.45 -3.44
C TRP A 111 -18.10 2.55 -2.92
N ASN A 112 -18.64 2.34 -1.72
CA ASN A 112 -19.39 3.35 -1.00
C ASN A 112 -18.69 3.69 0.32
N PRO A 113 -18.06 4.88 0.44
CA PRO A 113 -17.42 5.32 1.67
C PRO A 113 -18.35 5.42 2.88
N GLU A 114 -19.67 5.43 2.70
CA GLU A 114 -20.62 5.45 3.84
C GLU A 114 -20.75 4.07 4.53
N ASN A 115 -20.29 2.99 3.89
CA ASN A 115 -20.37 1.65 4.46
C ASN A 115 -19.23 1.40 5.46
N ASP A 116 -19.57 0.82 6.62
CA ASP A 116 -18.59 0.49 7.68
C ASP A 116 -17.45 -0.40 7.18
N SER A 117 -17.76 -1.38 6.32
CA SER A 117 -16.77 -2.28 5.71
C SER A 117 -15.78 -1.56 4.77
N ILE A 118 -16.23 -0.52 4.08
CA ILE A 118 -15.36 0.32 3.24
C ILE A 118 -14.54 1.28 4.13
N GLN A 119 -15.14 1.80 5.19
CA GLN A 119 -14.43 2.59 6.20
C GLN A 119 -13.32 1.78 6.90
N ALA A 120 -13.53 0.48 7.12
CA ALA A 120 -12.49 -0.41 7.63
C ALA A 120 -11.30 -0.52 6.66
N ILE A 121 -11.56 -0.66 5.36
CA ILE A 121 -10.52 -0.66 4.32
C ILE A 121 -9.80 0.71 4.29
N MET A 122 -10.53 1.81 4.21
CA MET A 122 -9.93 3.15 4.23
C MET A 122 -9.12 3.40 5.49
N GLY A 123 -9.62 2.94 6.65
CA GLY A 123 -8.96 3.04 7.94
C GLY A 123 -7.58 2.40 7.95
N LEU A 124 -7.42 1.25 7.29
CA LEU A 124 -6.13 0.60 7.12
C LEU A 124 -5.12 1.46 6.35
N PHE A 125 -5.59 2.24 5.37
CA PHE A 125 -4.76 3.10 4.53
C PHE A 125 -4.71 4.55 5.01
N GLY A 126 -5.06 4.83 6.27
CA GLY A 126 -4.97 6.18 6.83
C GLY A 126 -6.19 7.07 6.53
N LYS A 127 -7.37 6.46 6.35
CA LYS A 127 -8.67 7.12 6.09
C LYS A 127 -8.71 7.89 4.77
N THR A 128 -8.10 7.32 3.73
CA THR A 128 -8.11 7.88 2.37
C THR A 128 -8.53 6.84 1.35
N ASP A 129 -8.96 7.31 0.18
CA ASP A 129 -9.20 6.54 -1.04
C ASP A 129 -8.00 6.60 -2.03
N LYS A 130 -6.95 7.36 -1.70
CA LYS A 130 -5.73 7.50 -2.51
C LYS A 130 -4.69 6.46 -2.11
N PHE A 131 -4.99 5.20 -2.42
CA PHE A 131 -4.08 4.09 -2.23
C PHE A 131 -4.20 3.07 -3.36
N GLU A 132 -3.19 2.22 -3.49
CA GLU A 132 -3.15 1.16 -4.49
C GLU A 132 -2.49 -0.08 -3.90
N ILE A 133 -3.03 -1.25 -4.24
CA ILE A 133 -2.46 -2.56 -3.97
C ILE A 133 -2.02 -3.17 -5.30
N SER A 134 -0.72 -3.47 -5.40
CA SER A 134 -0.12 -4.11 -6.56
C SER A 134 0.44 -5.48 -6.20
N ILE A 135 0.16 -6.49 -7.02
CA ILE A 135 0.62 -7.87 -6.84
C ILE A 135 1.52 -8.27 -8.00
N TRP A 136 2.74 -8.67 -7.67
CA TRP A 136 3.79 -9.00 -8.64
C TRP A 136 4.22 -10.47 -8.52
N SER A 137 4.57 -11.08 -9.65
CA SER A 137 5.27 -12.36 -9.71
C SER A 137 6.48 -12.23 -10.62
N GLY A 138 7.65 -12.00 -10.00
CA GLY A 138 8.82 -11.52 -10.74
C GLY A 138 8.51 -10.17 -11.36
N ASP A 139 8.81 -10.01 -12.65
CA ASP A 139 8.59 -8.75 -13.39
C ASP A 139 7.14 -8.58 -13.90
N ASN A 140 6.26 -9.55 -13.64
CA ASN A 140 4.89 -9.53 -14.14
C ASN A 140 3.92 -9.04 -13.06
N GLN A 141 3.27 -7.90 -13.28
CA GLN A 141 2.16 -7.43 -12.46
C GLN A 141 0.92 -8.31 -12.74
N ILE A 142 0.48 -9.04 -11.72
CA ILE A 142 -0.66 -9.95 -11.81
C ILE A 142 -1.97 -9.23 -11.50
N ALA A 143 -1.94 -8.28 -10.56
CA ALA A 143 -3.09 -7.47 -10.21
C ALA A 143 -2.65 -6.08 -9.78
N LYS A 144 -3.51 -5.12 -10.07
CA LYS A 144 -3.43 -3.74 -9.64
C LYS A 144 -4.84 -3.36 -9.18
N ILE A 145 -5.00 -2.94 -7.94
CA ILE A 145 -6.31 -2.76 -7.29
C ILE A 145 -6.28 -1.43 -6.54
N TRP A 146 -7.32 -0.62 -6.73
CA TRP A 146 -7.52 0.65 -6.03
C TRP A 146 -9.02 0.93 -5.90
N PRO A 147 -9.43 1.88 -5.05
CA PRO A 147 -10.81 2.34 -4.99
C PRO A 147 -11.33 2.80 -6.35
N GLY A 148 -12.41 2.19 -6.86
CA GLY A 148 -12.99 2.58 -8.14
C GLY A 148 -12.23 2.06 -9.38
N TRP A 149 -11.45 0.98 -9.25
CA TRP A 149 -10.50 0.55 -10.29
C TRP A 149 -11.07 0.20 -11.68
N ASP A 150 -12.37 -0.04 -11.80
CA ASP A 150 -13.03 -0.31 -13.08
C ASP A 150 -13.73 0.90 -13.70
N GLU A 151 -13.82 2.00 -12.96
CA GLU A 151 -14.39 3.27 -13.44
C GLU A 151 -13.29 4.29 -13.77
N GLU A 152 -12.20 4.29 -12.99
CA GLU A 152 -11.06 5.20 -13.17
C GLU A 152 -9.87 4.48 -13.82
N GLU A 153 -9.11 5.19 -14.67
CA GLU A 153 -7.92 4.63 -15.33
C GLU A 153 -6.74 4.41 -14.36
N ASN A 154 -6.72 5.14 -13.25
CA ASN A 154 -5.65 5.15 -12.26
C ASN A 154 -6.21 5.41 -10.85
N SER A 155 -5.36 5.26 -9.83
CA SER A 155 -5.71 5.43 -8.42
C SER A 155 -5.66 6.89 -7.95
N GLY A 156 -5.17 7.79 -8.80
CA GLY A 156 -4.86 9.17 -8.43
C GLY A 156 -3.66 9.30 -7.49
N VAL A 157 -3.02 8.20 -7.08
CA VAL A 157 -1.82 8.21 -6.22
C VAL A 157 -0.68 8.96 -6.93
N GLU A 158 -0.56 8.82 -8.25
CA GLU A 158 0.41 9.54 -9.07
C GLU A 158 0.24 11.06 -9.07
N ASN A 159 -0.94 11.56 -8.68
CA ASN A 159 -1.21 12.99 -8.54
C ASN A 159 -0.96 13.51 -7.11
N SER A 160 -0.53 12.64 -6.20
CA SER A 160 -0.25 13.01 -4.80
C SER A 160 1.11 13.68 -4.65
N LEU A 161 1.19 14.68 -3.76
CA LEU A 161 2.45 15.38 -3.46
C LEU A 161 3.50 14.44 -2.83
N GLU A 162 3.05 13.45 -2.06
CA GLU A 162 3.89 12.44 -1.42
C GLU A 162 3.26 11.06 -1.60
N VAL A 163 4.09 10.05 -1.86
CA VAL A 163 3.70 8.64 -1.99
C VAL A 163 4.69 7.79 -1.20
N ALA A 164 4.18 6.85 -0.40
CA ALA A 164 5.00 5.82 0.24
C ALA A 164 4.62 4.44 -0.29
N VAL A 165 5.63 3.58 -0.42
CA VAL A 165 5.47 2.21 -0.92
C VAL A 165 6.02 1.25 0.12
N ALA A 166 5.25 0.22 0.44
CA ALA A 166 5.67 -0.88 1.28
C ALA A 166 5.44 -2.21 0.56
N GLU A 167 6.47 -3.06 0.54
CA GLU A 167 6.42 -4.35 -0.12
C GLU A 167 6.48 -5.49 0.88
N ARG A 168 5.74 -6.56 0.62
CA ARG A 168 5.80 -7.80 1.40
C ARG A 168 5.86 -8.99 0.46
N LEU A 169 6.75 -9.93 0.75
CA LEU A 169 6.80 -11.21 0.07
C LEU A 169 5.64 -12.06 0.53
N ALA A 170 4.86 -12.54 -0.43
CA ALA A 170 3.70 -13.37 -0.16
C ALA A 170 3.66 -14.62 -1.05
N LEU A 171 3.11 -15.70 -0.49
CA LEU A 171 2.89 -16.99 -1.11
C LEU A 171 1.41 -17.11 -1.45
N GLY A 172 1.07 -16.89 -2.71
CA GLY A 172 -0.24 -17.25 -3.25
C GLY A 172 -0.27 -18.71 -3.70
N ARG A 173 -1.27 -19.49 -3.25
CA ARG A 173 -1.72 -20.65 -4.05
C ARG A 173 -2.72 -20.12 -5.07
N TYR A 174 -2.22 -19.65 -6.22
CA TYR A 174 -3.07 -19.62 -7.41
C TYR A 174 -3.51 -21.07 -7.66
N GLY A 175 -4.82 -21.34 -7.56
CA GLY A 175 -5.38 -22.70 -7.60
C GLY A 175 -4.73 -23.52 -8.71
N ASP A 176 -4.33 -24.76 -8.38
CA ASP A 176 -3.68 -25.81 -9.19
C ASP A 176 -3.45 -25.50 -10.69
N LEU A 177 -2.66 -24.45 -11.01
CA LEU A 177 -1.99 -24.36 -12.28
C LEU A 177 -0.82 -25.32 -12.16
N ARG A 178 -1.08 -26.60 -12.45
CA ARG A 178 -0.03 -27.57 -12.72
C ARG A 178 0.73 -27.08 -13.94
N TYR A 179 1.67 -26.18 -13.73
CA TYR A 179 2.79 -26.04 -14.63
C TYR A 179 3.59 -27.32 -14.45
N PHE A 180 3.30 -28.32 -15.28
CA PHE A 180 4.10 -29.51 -15.37
C PHE A 180 5.42 -29.12 -16.04
N SER A 181 6.31 -28.45 -15.29
CA SER A 181 7.72 -28.55 -15.62
C SER A 181 8.05 -30.02 -15.41
N GLY A 182 8.17 -30.78 -16.50
CA GLY A 182 8.43 -32.22 -16.45
C GLY A 182 9.57 -32.58 -15.48
N LYS A 183 9.68 -33.86 -15.13
CA LYS A 183 10.65 -34.39 -14.14
C LYS A 183 11.98 -33.62 -14.18
N LEU A 184 12.30 -32.95 -13.07
CA LEU A 184 13.58 -32.29 -12.87
C LEU A 184 14.70 -33.34 -13.04
N PRO A 185 15.59 -33.23 -14.04
CA PRO A 185 16.73 -34.12 -14.13
C PRO A 185 17.67 -33.82 -12.95
N LYS A 186 18.06 -34.86 -12.20
CA LYS A 186 19.11 -34.75 -11.19
C LYS A 186 20.39 -34.27 -11.86
N THR A 187 20.73 -33.00 -11.67
CA THR A 187 22.01 -32.44 -12.08
C THR A 187 22.90 -32.26 -10.84
N ARG A 188 24.15 -32.73 -10.93
CA ARG A 188 25.15 -32.53 -9.88
C ARG A 188 25.36 -31.03 -9.67
N GLY A 189 25.48 -30.63 -8.40
CA GLY A 189 25.37 -29.26 -7.94
C GLY A 189 26.23 -28.24 -8.69
N GLY A 190 25.72 -27.01 -8.78
CA GLY A 190 26.48 -25.82 -9.16
C GLY A 190 26.08 -25.11 -10.46
N LYS A 191 25.07 -25.57 -11.22
CA LYS A 191 24.57 -24.81 -12.39
C LYS A 191 23.03 -24.80 -12.42
N LYS A 192 22.43 -23.60 -12.44
CA LYS A 192 21.01 -23.40 -12.78
C LYS A 192 20.83 -23.73 -14.27
N SER A 193 20.12 -24.81 -14.59
CA SER A 193 19.56 -25.01 -15.93
C SER A 193 18.06 -24.71 -15.90
N ILE A 194 17.64 -23.66 -16.58
CA ILE A 194 16.23 -23.37 -16.84
C ILE A 194 15.79 -24.25 -18.03
N PRO A 195 14.68 -24.99 -17.95
CA PRO A 195 14.20 -25.77 -19.08
C PRO A 195 13.79 -24.85 -20.24
N LYS A 196 14.31 -25.12 -21.44
CA LYS A 196 13.93 -24.38 -22.66
C LYS A 196 12.43 -24.58 -22.95
N LYS A 197 11.74 -23.47 -23.24
CA LYS A 197 10.32 -23.41 -23.63
C LYS A 197 10.01 -24.42 -24.73
N THR A 198 9.11 -25.36 -24.43
CA THR A 198 8.23 -25.98 -25.43
C THR A 198 6.81 -25.87 -24.93
N SER A 199 6.10 -24.87 -25.44
CA SER A 199 4.68 -24.64 -25.20
C SER A 199 3.85 -25.60 -26.05
N LYS A 200 3.08 -26.47 -25.40
CA LYS A 200 1.83 -27.01 -25.97
C LYS A 200 0.74 -26.84 -24.92
N LEU A 201 -0.19 -25.91 -25.18
CA LEU A 201 -1.46 -25.84 -24.45
C LEU A 201 -2.25 -27.12 -24.79
N ALA A 202 -2.51 -27.96 -23.79
CA ALA A 202 -3.54 -28.99 -23.91
C ALA A 202 -4.90 -28.32 -23.70
N ARG A 203 -5.71 -28.24 -24.77
CA ARG A 203 -7.14 -27.94 -24.67
C ARG A 203 -7.84 -29.18 -24.11
N THR A 204 -8.34 -29.12 -22.89
CA THR A 204 -9.26 -30.15 -22.38
C THR A 204 -10.67 -29.76 -22.82
N ASN A 205 -11.27 -30.60 -23.67
CA ASN A 205 -12.62 -30.44 -24.17
C ASN A 205 -13.65 -30.52 -23.02
N LEU A 206 -14.48 -29.49 -22.87
CA LEU A 206 -15.82 -29.66 -22.29
C LEU A 206 -16.67 -30.41 -23.31
N LYS A 207 -17.09 -31.63 -22.99
CA LYS A 207 -18.23 -32.29 -23.65
C LYS A 207 -19.21 -32.76 -22.58
N HIS A 208 -20.40 -32.16 -22.65
CA HIS A 208 -21.71 -32.72 -22.34
C HIS A 208 -21.83 -33.74 -21.21
N MET A 209 -22.46 -33.32 -20.11
CA MET A 209 -23.41 -34.17 -19.38
C MET A 209 -24.74 -33.44 -19.28
N THR A 210 -25.54 -33.61 -20.33
CA THR A 210 -27.01 -33.47 -20.33
C THR A 210 -27.58 -34.85 -20.62
N GLY A 211 -28.44 -35.35 -19.73
CA GLY A 211 -29.45 -36.40 -19.99
C GLY A 211 -29.05 -37.83 -19.59
N THR A 212 -29.56 -38.33 -18.46
CA THR A 212 -30.87 -39.01 -18.33
C THR A 212 -31.25 -39.11 -16.86
#